data_AF-A0A7V5LJW3-F1
#
_entry.id   AF-A0A7V5LJW3-F1
#
_cell.length_a   1.000
_cell.length_b   1.000
_cell.length_c   1.000
_cell.angle_alpha   90.00
_cell.angle_beta   90.00
_cell.angle_gamma   90.00
#
_symmetry.space_group_name_H-M   'P 1'
#
loop_
_entity.id
_entity.type
_entity.pdbx_description
1 polymer ?
#
loop_
_entity_poly.entity_id
_entity_poly.type
_entity_poly.pdbx_seq_one_letter_code
_entity_poly.pdbx_strand_id
1 'polypeptide(L)'
;MIFKKTRELEAQIDEYLDCVVEGALIFKQGIYFFLQEDLTELEIRAKELEKKEHQGDQLRRKIETILYEQTLIPESRGDVLGLLESTDTVLNTLSETLMQFVV
;
A
#
# COMPACT_ATOMS: atom_id res chain seq x y z
N MET A 1 -12.04 22.57 14.46
CA MET A 1 -10.63 22.32 14.06
C MET A 1 -10.26 20.84 14.12
N ILE A 2 -10.56 20.13 15.22
CA ILE A 2 -10.27 18.68 15.39
C ILE A 2 -11.03 17.82 14.36
N PHE A 3 -12.34 18.02 14.19
CA PHE A 3 -13.16 17.27 13.21
C PHE A 3 -12.68 17.33 11.76
N LYS A 4 -12.04 18.44 11.35
CA LYS A 4 -11.49 18.57 9.98
C LYS A 4 -10.24 17.70 9.81
N LYS A 5 -9.39 17.66 10.84
CA LYS A 5 -8.15 16.85 10.87
C LYS A 5 -8.46 15.36 10.91
N THR A 6 -9.51 14.94 11.63
CA THR A 6 -9.97 13.55 11.62
C THR A 6 -10.45 13.11 10.24
N ARG A 7 -11.22 13.94 9.53
CA ARG A 7 -11.64 13.63 8.14
C ARG A 7 -10.46 13.54 7.16
N GLU A 8 -9.44 14.38 7.35
CA GLU A 8 -8.24 14.34 6.52
C GLU A 8 -7.39 13.08 6.80
N LEU A 9 -7.38 12.59 8.04
CA LEU A 9 -6.78 11.32 8.40
C LEU A 9 -7.55 10.15 7.77
N GLU A 10 -8.88 10.12 7.88
CA GLU A 10 -9.73 9.11 7.25
C GLU A 10 -9.49 9.04 5.74
N ALA A 11 -9.49 10.19 5.04
CA ALA A 11 -9.25 10.23 3.60
C ALA A 11 -7.86 9.70 3.20
N GLN A 12 -6.83 9.91 4.02
CA GLN A 12 -5.50 9.37 3.76
C GLN A 12 -5.42 7.86 4.00
N ILE A 13 -6.16 7.34 5.00
CA ILE A 13 -6.27 5.90 5.22
C ILE A 13 -7.01 5.26 4.04
N ASP A 14 -8.08 5.86 3.55
CA ASP A 14 -8.80 5.39 2.36
C ASP A 14 -7.86 5.36 1.14
N GLU A 15 -7.12 6.45 0.89
CA GLU A 15 -6.14 6.52 -0.22
C GLU A 15 -5.04 5.44 -0.10
N TYR A 16 -4.58 5.17 1.12
CA TYR A 16 -3.62 4.11 1.39
C TYR A 16 -4.20 2.72 1.08
N LEU A 17 -5.44 2.45 1.53
CA LEU A 17 -6.10 1.17 1.28
C LEU A 17 -6.40 0.96 -0.22
N ASP A 18 -6.77 2.04 -0.94
CA ASP A 18 -6.92 2.00 -2.40
C ASP A 18 -5.60 1.61 -3.07
N CYS A 19 -4.47 2.16 -2.61
CA CYS A 19 -3.14 1.78 -3.13
C CYS A 19 -2.85 0.28 -2.96
N VAL A 20 -3.20 -0.30 -1.81
CA VAL A 20 -3.02 -1.72 -1.53
C VAL A 20 -3.90 -2.58 -2.44
N VAL A 21 -5.16 -2.18 -2.65
CA VAL A 21 -6.10 -2.87 -3.54
C VAL A 21 -5.62 -2.81 -4.99
N GLU A 22 -5.18 -1.64 -5.46
CA GLU A 22 -4.59 -1.46 -6.78
C GLU A 22 -3.35 -2.34 -6.95
N GLY A 23 -2.47 -2.37 -5.95
CA GLY A 23 -1.29 -3.24 -5.94
C GLY A 23 -1.66 -4.73 -6.08
N ALA A 24 -2.69 -5.19 -5.37
CA ALA A 24 -3.18 -6.56 -5.50
C ALA A 24 -3.75 -6.88 -6.90
N LEU A 25 -4.39 -5.91 -7.55
CA LEU A 25 -4.88 -6.08 -8.93
C LEU A 25 -3.72 -6.15 -9.93
N ILE A 26 -2.71 -5.29 -9.79
CA ILE A 26 -1.50 -5.32 -10.63
C ILE A 26 -0.76 -6.65 -10.44
N PHE A 27 -0.64 -7.14 -9.20
CA PHE A 27 -0.05 -8.45 -8.92
C PHE A 27 -0.77 -9.57 -9.67
N LYS A 28 -2.11 -9.61 -9.58
CA LYS A 28 -2.93 -10.59 -10.30
C LYS A 28 -2.72 -10.53 -11.81
N GLN A 29 -2.60 -9.33 -12.38
CA GLN A 29 -2.30 -9.13 -13.80
C GLN A 29 -0.89 -9.62 -14.15
N GLY A 30 0.12 -9.32 -13.32
CA GLY A 30 1.48 -9.81 -13.50
C GLY A 30 1.55 -11.33 -13.56
N ILE A 31 0.90 -12.02 -12.62
CA ILE A 31 0.81 -13.50 -12.63
C ILE A 31 0.07 -14.01 -13.88
N TYR A 32 -0.97 -13.32 -14.33
CA TYR A 32 -1.65 -13.67 -15.58
C TYR A 32 -0.68 -13.62 -16.78
N PHE A 33 0.10 -12.55 -16.93
CA PHE A 33 1.06 -12.42 -18.04
C PHE A 33 2.21 -13.43 -17.94
N PHE A 34 2.69 -13.72 -16.73
CA PHE A 34 3.64 -14.81 -16.51
C PHE A 34 3.10 -16.15 -17.05
N LEU A 35 1.84 -16.49 -16.73
CA LEU A 35 1.20 -17.72 -17.22
C LEU A 35 0.93 -17.72 -18.73
N GLN A 36 0.93 -16.56 -19.39
CA GLN A 36 0.83 -16.45 -20.85
C GLN A 36 2.19 -16.40 -21.55
N GLU A 37 3.29 -16.53 -20.80
CA GLU A 37 4.67 -16.37 -21.29
C GLU A 37 4.96 -14.97 -21.88
N ASP A 38 4.13 -13.97 -21.55
CA ASP A 38 4.34 -12.58 -21.94
C ASP A 38 5.22 -11.86 -20.90
N LEU A 39 6.54 -12.09 -21.03
CA LEU A 39 7.53 -11.55 -20.10
C LEU A 39 7.65 -10.01 -20.18
N THR A 40 7.26 -9.41 -21.30
CA THR A 40 7.32 -7.94 -21.45
C THR A 40 6.24 -7.29 -20.60
N GLU A 41 5.00 -7.76 -20.70
CA GLU A 41 3.92 -7.26 -19.84
C GLU A 41 4.15 -7.61 -18.38
N LEU A 42 4.72 -8.78 -18.07
CA LEU A 42 5.13 -9.13 -16.71
C LEU A 42 6.09 -8.09 -16.10
N GLU A 43 7.17 -7.74 -16.82
CA GLU A 43 8.14 -6.74 -16.35
C GLU A 43 7.49 -5.36 -16.15
N ILE A 44 6.56 -4.98 -17.03
CA ILE A 44 5.79 -3.74 -16.90
C ILE A 44 4.96 -3.75 -15.61
N ARG A 45 4.17 -4.82 -15.37
CA ARG A 45 3.35 -4.93 -14.15
C ARG A 45 4.20 -4.99 -12.88
N ALA A 46 5.36 -5.64 -12.92
CA ALA A 46 6.27 -5.71 -11.79
C ALA A 46 6.80 -4.30 -11.41
N LYS A 47 7.22 -3.51 -12.40
CA LYS A 47 7.63 -2.10 -12.17
C LYS A 47 6.49 -1.20 -11.73
N GLU A 48 5.27 -1.43 -12.22
CA GLU A 48 4.09 -0.71 -11.75
C GLU A 48 3.78 -1.04 -10.28
N LEU A 49 3.90 -2.30 -9.88
CA LEU A 49 3.68 -2.75 -8.52
C LEU A 49 4.74 -2.20 -7.55
N GLU A 50 6.01 -2.17 -7.94
CA GLU A 50 7.09 -1.54 -7.16
C GLU A 50 6.81 -0.05 -6.90
N LYS A 51 6.34 0.68 -7.92
CA LYS A 51 5.94 2.09 -7.74
C LYS A 51 4.76 2.25 -6.79
N LYS A 52 3.80 1.31 -6.83
CA LYS A 52 2.64 1.32 -5.93
C LYS A 52 3.01 1.00 -4.50
N GLU A 53 3.91 0.03 -4.29
CA GLU A 53 4.50 -0.25 -2.98
C GLU A 53 5.15 1.01 -2.38
N HIS A 54 5.99 1.69 -3.16
CA HIS A 54 6.63 2.91 -2.70
C HIS A 54 5.62 4.02 -2.35
N GLN A 55 4.56 4.18 -3.14
CA GLN A 55 3.47 5.11 -2.84
C GLN A 55 2.74 4.73 -1.54
N GLY A 56 2.47 3.44 -1.33
CA GLY A 56 1.85 2.90 -0.12
C GLY A 56 2.67 3.18 1.13
N ASP A 57 3.96 2.90 1.12
CA ASP A 57 4.88 3.17 2.25
C ASP A 57 4.95 4.67 2.57
N GLN A 58 4.97 5.54 1.56
CA GLN A 58 4.93 6.99 1.76
C GLN A 58 3.62 7.45 2.45
N LEU A 59 2.47 6.94 2.00
CA LEU A 59 1.17 7.25 2.61
C LEU A 59 1.09 6.74 4.05
N ARG A 60 1.54 5.50 4.29
CA ARG A 60 1.63 4.92 5.64
C ARG A 60 2.43 5.82 6.57
N ARG A 61 3.67 6.18 6.21
CA ARG A 61 4.54 7.03 7.05
C ARG A 61 3.92 8.40 7.33
N LYS A 62 3.19 8.96 6.37
CA LYS A 62 2.47 10.23 6.54
C LYS A 62 1.32 10.08 7.55
N ILE A 63 0.54 9.01 7.47
CA ILE A 63 -0.53 8.70 8.42
C ILE A 63 0.05 8.50 9.83
N GLU A 64 1.15 7.75 9.96
CA GLU A 64 1.85 7.55 11.23
C GLU A 64 2.28 8.88 11.86
N THR A 65 2.90 9.75 11.07
CA THR A 65 3.32 11.09 11.50
C THR A 65 2.14 11.90 12.04
N ILE A 66 1.01 11.90 11.32
CA ILE A 66 -0.20 12.62 11.73
C ILE A 66 -0.78 12.06 13.05
N LEU A 67 -0.81 10.73 13.20
CA LEU A 67 -1.28 10.08 14.43
C LEU A 67 -0.43 10.44 15.64
N TYR A 68 0.89 10.54 15.47
CA TYR A 68 1.82 10.93 16.54
C TYR A 68 1.78 12.43 16.84
N GLU A 69 1.92 13.29 15.84
CA GLU A 69 2.06 14.75 16.03
C GLU A 69 0.77 15.43 16.48
N GLN A 70 -0.39 14.94 16.02
CA GLN A 70 -1.66 15.61 16.25
C GLN A 70 -2.46 15.01 17.41
N THR A 71 -1.93 13.97 18.09
CA THR A 71 -2.59 13.20 19.16
C THR A 71 -4.03 12.82 18.76
N LEU A 72 -4.22 12.43 17.50
CA LEU A 72 -5.53 12.01 16.99
C LEU A 72 -5.79 10.58 17.45
N ILE A 73 -7.06 10.31 17.80
CA ILE A 73 -7.55 8.98 18.21
C ILE A 73 -6.64 8.24 19.22
N PRO A 74 -6.24 8.88 20.34
CA PRO A 74 -5.18 8.36 21.21
C PRO A 74 -5.47 6.98 21.79
N GLU A 75 -6.74 6.65 22.02
CA GLU A 75 -7.18 5.34 22.54
C GLU A 75 -7.07 4.22 21.49
N SER A 76 -7.21 4.53 20.20
CA SER A 76 -7.21 3.53 19.10
C SER A 76 -5.95 3.59 18.23
N ARG A 77 -5.03 4.51 18.53
CA ARG A 77 -3.81 4.74 17.74
C ARG A 77 -2.97 3.47 17.58
N GLY A 78 -2.80 2.68 18.64
CA GLY A 78 -2.03 1.43 18.59
C GLY A 78 -2.63 0.43 17.60
N ASP A 79 -3.96 0.26 17.64
CA ASP A 79 -4.67 -0.65 16.75
C ASP A 79 -4.57 -0.21 15.29
N VAL A 80 -4.75 1.09 15.02
CA VAL A 80 -4.63 1.64 13.65
C VAL A 80 -3.23 1.47 13.11
N LEU A 81 -2.19 1.75 13.91
CA LEU A 81 -0.80 1.54 13.50
C LEU A 81 -0.50 0.07 13.19
N GLY A 82 -0.97 -0.86 14.04
CA GLY A 82 -0.79 -2.29 13.80
C GLY A 82 -1.49 -2.79 12.54
N LEU A 83 -2.68 -2.26 12.23
CA LEU A 83 -3.38 -2.56 10.99
C LEU A 83 -2.64 -2.01 9.77
N LEU A 84 -2.12 -0.78 9.84
CA LEU A 84 -1.33 -0.19 8.76
C LEU A 84 -0.05 -1.00 8.49
N GLU A 85 0.71 -1.35 9.51
CA GLU A 85 1.93 -2.17 9.37
C GLU A 85 1.65 -3.56 8.78
N SER A 86 0.60 -4.22 9.28
CA SER A 86 0.19 -5.54 8.78
C SER A 86 -0.27 -5.47 7.33
N THR A 87 -0.97 -4.41 6.95
CA THR A 87 -1.44 -4.19 5.57
C THR A 87 -0.28 -3.86 4.63
N ASP A 88 0.69 -3.07 5.09
CA ASP A 88 1.88 -2.69 4.32
C ASP A 88 2.73 -3.91 3.97
N THR A 89 2.87 -4.81 4.95
CA THR A 89 3.55 -6.10 4.76
C THR A 89 2.93 -6.90 3.60
N VAL A 90 1.61 -6.82 3.38
CA VAL A 90 0.95 -7.47 2.24
C VAL A 90 1.43 -6.85 0.93
N LEU A 91 1.40 -5.51 0.81
CA LEU A 91 1.82 -4.82 -0.41
C LEU A 91 3.30 -5.09 -0.74
N ASN A 92 4.17 -5.09 0.27
CA ASN A 92 5.59 -5.43 0.14
C ASN A 92 5.78 -6.86 -0.36
N THR A 93 5.07 -7.82 0.26
CA THR A 93 5.12 -9.23 -0.13
C THR A 93 4.68 -9.43 -1.59
N LEU A 94 3.62 -8.74 -2.03
CA LEU A 94 3.16 -8.80 -3.42
C LEU A 94 4.25 -8.31 -4.38
N SER A 95 4.85 -7.15 -4.10
CA SER A 95 5.90 -6.55 -4.92
C SER A 95 7.14 -7.47 -5.02
N GLU A 96 7.68 -7.88 -3.87
CA GLU A 96 8.85 -8.77 -3.81
C GLU A 96 8.60 -10.11 -4.52
N THR A 97 7.40 -10.68 -4.34
CA THR A 97 7.03 -11.95 -4.96
C THR A 97 6.96 -11.81 -6.48
N LEU A 98 6.30 -10.76 -7.00
CA LEU A 98 6.17 -10.60 -8.45
C LEU A 98 7.52 -10.38 -9.13
N MET A 99 8.41 -9.62 -8.48
CA MET A 99 9.77 -9.37 -8.99
C MET A 99 10.60 -10.65 -9.14
N GLN A 100 10.36 -11.69 -8.33
CA GLN A 100 11.04 -12.98 -8.48
C GLN A 100 10.67 -13.72 -9.77
N PHE A 101 9.56 -13.38 -10.42
CA PHE A 101 9.16 -13.98 -11.71
C PHE A 101 9.77 -13.28 -12.93
N VAL A 102 10.40 -12.12 -12.75
CA VAL A 102 11.01 -11.32 -13.84
C VAL A 102 12.43 -11.80 -14.22
N VAL A 103 12.92 -12.87 -13.57
CA VAL A 103 14.30 -13.41 -13.70
C VAL A 103 14.59 -14.01 -15.07
#